data_AF-A0A849S162-F1
#
_entry.id   AF-A0A849S162-F1
#
_cell.length_a   1.000
_cell.length_b   1.000
_cell.length_c   1.000
_cell.angle_alpha   90.00
_cell.angle_beta   90.00
_cell.angle_gamma   90.00
#
_symmetry.space_group_name_H-M   'P 1'
#
loop_
_entity.id
_entity.type
_entity.pdbx_description
1 polymer ?
#
loop_
_entity_poly.entity_id
_entity_poly.type
_entity_poly.pdbx_seq_one_letter_code
_entity_poly.pdbx_strand_id
1 'polypeptide(L)'
;MTITIPPRIPYKMKACDSCSGRAEIGKNHKQVPVWQRAIGLVFVYLPIITLPFVFISAYLTYYHLRLIGGKNIKTFSDFLPERSSHRYDLKSQITMHGSFKASLAQSKLYWILNCTWYCPVSVAVFEWHAYMVKIVENWWCPFTHEKKEGYSNAKIDQSFWHIYPEDNAKLDPADRDNPIWNENAEK
;
A
#
# COMPACT_ATOMS: atom_id res chain seq x y z
N MET A 1 -18.47 -53.70 -21.74
CA MET A 1 -18.64 -52.23 -21.89
C MET A 1 -17.87 -51.56 -20.77
N THR A 2 -16.69 -51.04 -21.07
CA THR A 2 -15.83 -50.35 -20.08
C THR A 2 -16.11 -48.87 -20.21
N ILE A 3 -16.71 -48.27 -19.17
CA ILE A 3 -17.01 -46.83 -19.15
C ILE A 3 -15.73 -46.10 -18.76
N THR A 4 -15.08 -45.46 -19.73
CA THR A 4 -13.97 -44.53 -19.51
C THR A 4 -14.52 -43.21 -18.97
N ILE A 5 -14.20 -42.90 -17.71
CA ILE A 5 -14.48 -41.60 -17.09
C ILE A 5 -13.47 -40.58 -17.66
N PRO A 6 -13.92 -39.44 -18.23
CA PRO A 6 -13.00 -38.44 -18.75
C PRO A 6 -12.20 -37.78 -17.61
N PRO A 7 -10.95 -37.35 -17.88
CA PRO A 7 -10.13 -36.67 -16.87
C PRO A 7 -10.79 -35.36 -16.43
N ARG A 8 -10.79 -35.10 -15.11
CA ARG A 8 -11.22 -33.81 -14.56
C ARG A 8 -10.34 -32.70 -15.13
N ILE A 9 -10.97 -31.78 -15.86
CA ILE A 9 -10.36 -30.50 -16.25
C ILE A 9 -9.85 -29.83 -14.97
N PRO A 10 -8.57 -29.40 -14.88
CA PRO A 10 -8.08 -28.68 -13.72
C PRO A 10 -8.89 -27.40 -13.56
N TYR A 11 -9.65 -27.33 -12.48
CA TYR A 11 -10.40 -26.15 -12.09
C TYR A 11 -9.39 -25.00 -11.93
N LYS A 12 -9.37 -24.10 -12.91
CA LYS A 12 -8.62 -22.84 -12.86
C LYS A 12 -9.11 -22.11 -11.62
N MET A 13 -8.28 -22.02 -10.58
CA MET A 13 -8.64 -21.27 -9.37
C MET A 13 -9.04 -19.86 -9.80
N LYS A 14 -10.25 -19.44 -9.43
CA LYS A 14 -10.71 -18.08 -9.76
C LYS A 14 -9.92 -17.12 -8.89
N ALA A 15 -9.62 -15.93 -9.41
CA ALA A 15 -8.87 -14.86 -8.74
C ALA A 15 -9.45 -14.40 -7.37
N CYS A 16 -10.59 -14.94 -6.94
CA CYS A 16 -11.26 -14.61 -5.68
C CYS A 16 -11.06 -15.64 -4.54
N ASP A 17 -10.48 -16.83 -4.77
CA ASP A 17 -10.25 -17.80 -3.68
C ASP A 17 -9.20 -17.31 -2.67
N SER A 18 -8.34 -16.36 -3.07
CA SER A 18 -7.37 -15.68 -2.18
C SER A 18 -7.92 -14.44 -1.47
N CYS A 19 -9.12 -13.96 -1.81
CA CYS A 19 -9.62 -12.64 -1.39
C CYS A 19 -10.43 -12.67 -0.08
N SER A 20 -10.68 -13.84 0.51
CA SER A 20 -11.60 -13.99 1.64
C SER A 20 -10.94 -14.49 2.95
N GLY A 21 -9.64 -14.80 2.92
CA GLY A 21 -8.91 -15.27 4.10
C GLY A 21 -8.45 -14.13 5.00
N ARG A 22 -8.84 -14.14 6.29
CA ARG A 22 -8.18 -13.31 7.30
C ARG A 22 -6.82 -13.91 7.64
N ALA A 23 -5.78 -13.07 7.77
CA ALA A 23 -4.50 -13.52 8.30
C ALA A 23 -4.66 -14.04 9.75
N GLU A 24 -4.21 -15.26 10.03
CA GLU A 24 -4.38 -15.92 11.34
C GLU A 24 -3.15 -15.77 12.23
N ILE A 25 -3.01 -14.60 12.87
CA ILE A 25 -1.85 -14.29 13.71
C ILE A 25 -2.16 -14.59 15.19
N GLY A 26 -3.23 -13.99 15.72
CA GLY A 26 -3.58 -14.07 17.15
C GLY A 26 -3.94 -15.48 17.63
N LYS A 27 -4.57 -16.30 16.78
CA LYS A 27 -4.99 -17.68 17.10
C LYS A 27 -3.82 -18.58 17.49
N ASN A 28 -2.65 -18.33 16.89
CA ASN A 28 -1.44 -19.13 17.02
C ASN A 28 -0.40 -18.50 17.95
N HIS A 29 -0.60 -17.27 18.41
CA HIS A 29 0.43 -16.50 19.10
C HIS A 29 0.89 -17.13 20.42
N LYS A 30 -0.03 -17.76 21.18
CA LYS A 30 0.30 -18.39 22.47
C LYS A 30 1.09 -19.69 22.31
N GLN A 31 0.89 -20.38 21.18
CA GLN A 31 1.56 -21.63 20.82
C GLN A 31 2.99 -21.40 20.34
N VAL A 32 3.32 -20.18 19.91
CA VAL A 32 4.66 -19.81 19.44
C VAL A 32 5.62 -19.56 20.62
N PRO A 33 6.83 -20.17 20.63
CA PRO A 33 7.84 -19.94 21.66
C PRO A 33 8.22 -18.45 21.82
N VAL A 34 8.59 -18.04 23.03
CA VAL A 34 8.93 -16.63 23.34
C VAL A 34 10.11 -16.12 22.49
N TRP A 35 11.14 -16.95 22.29
CA TRP A 35 12.32 -16.55 21.52
C TRP A 35 11.99 -16.28 20.04
N GLN A 36 11.09 -17.06 19.43
CA GLN A 36 10.64 -16.83 18.06
C GLN A 36 9.89 -15.50 17.95
N ARG A 37 9.03 -15.19 18.92
CA ARG A 37 8.33 -13.89 18.98
C ARG A 37 9.31 -12.73 19.17
N ALA A 38 10.34 -12.91 19.99
CA ALA A 38 11.37 -11.90 20.20
C ALA A 38 12.20 -11.63 18.94
N ILE A 39 12.62 -12.68 18.21
CA ILE A 39 13.29 -12.52 16.91
C ILE A 39 12.35 -11.88 15.88
N GLY A 40 11.09 -12.32 15.83
CA GLY A 40 10.09 -11.75 14.91
C GLY A 40 9.86 -10.25 15.13
N LEU A 41 9.97 -9.77 16.38
CA LEU A 41 9.88 -8.34 16.68
C LEU A 41 11.02 -7.54 16.01
N VAL A 42 12.22 -8.11 15.91
CA VAL A 42 13.34 -7.47 15.20
C VAL A 42 13.01 -7.27 13.72
N PHE A 43 12.33 -8.22 13.08
CA PHE A 43 11.97 -8.11 11.66
C PHE A 43 10.95 -7.01 11.38
N VAL A 44 10.12 -6.63 12.36
CA VAL A 44 9.22 -5.49 12.23
C VAL A 44 10.02 -4.17 12.25
N TYR A 45 11.01 -4.06 13.14
CA TYR A 45 11.79 -2.83 13.28
C TYR A 45 12.97 -2.70 12.31
N LEU A 46 13.51 -3.80 11.79
CA LEU A 46 14.65 -3.79 10.89
C LEU A 46 14.40 -2.90 9.65
N PRO A 47 13.22 -2.93 8.99
CA PRO A 47 12.90 -2.01 7.90
C PRO A 47 13.00 -0.51 8.22
N ILE A 48 12.99 -0.09 9.50
CA ILE A 48 13.19 1.33 9.87
C ILE A 48 14.48 1.88 9.25
N ILE A 49 15.55 1.07 9.18
CA ILE A 49 16.82 1.49 8.60
C ILE A 49 16.71 1.84 7.10
N THR A 50 15.70 1.28 6.43
CA THR A 50 15.44 1.49 5.00
C THR A 50 14.44 2.62 4.75
N LEU A 51 13.68 3.07 5.76
CA LEU A 51 12.70 4.14 5.61
C LEU A 51 13.30 5.43 5.03
N PRO A 52 14.51 5.89 5.39
CA PRO A 52 15.11 7.05 4.75
C PRO A 52 15.22 6.92 3.24
N PHE A 53 15.56 5.73 2.73
CA PHE A 53 15.61 5.46 1.29
C PHE A 53 14.23 5.53 0.65
N VAL A 54 13.20 4.98 1.31
CA VAL A 54 11.82 5.05 0.82
C VAL A 54 11.32 6.49 0.77
N PHE A 55 11.63 7.30 1.80
CA PHE A 55 11.33 8.74 1.79
C PHE A 55 12.01 9.44 0.63
N ILE A 56 13.32 9.23 0.45
CA ILE A 56 14.07 9.85 -0.64
C ILE A 56 13.46 9.47 -2.00
N SER A 57 13.17 8.18 -2.21
CA SER A 57 12.52 7.70 -3.44
C SER A 57 11.19 8.41 -3.69
N ALA A 58 10.31 8.45 -2.68
CA ALA A 58 9.01 9.10 -2.80
C ALA A 58 9.12 10.60 -3.08
N TYR A 59 10.04 11.31 -2.41
CA TYR A 59 10.29 12.73 -2.67
C TYR A 59 10.87 12.98 -4.07
N LEU A 60 11.79 12.14 -4.54
CA LEU A 60 12.32 12.25 -5.91
C LEU A 60 11.20 12.09 -6.93
N THR A 61 10.31 11.11 -6.77
CA THR A 61 9.15 10.95 -7.63
C THR A 61 8.18 12.13 -7.53
N TYR A 62 7.89 12.61 -6.32
CA TYR A 62 7.06 13.79 -6.10
C TYR A 62 7.62 15.02 -6.81
N TYR A 63 8.90 15.32 -6.64
CA TYR A 63 9.53 16.46 -7.30
C TYR A 63 9.61 16.28 -8.81
N HIS A 64 9.86 15.07 -9.31
CA HIS A 64 9.76 14.79 -10.75
C HIS A 64 8.39 15.18 -11.30
N LEU A 65 7.29 14.71 -10.67
CA LEU A 65 5.93 15.06 -11.08
C LEU A 65 5.66 16.56 -11.02
N ARG A 66 6.21 17.26 -10.02
CA ARG A 66 6.10 18.73 -9.93
C ARG A 66 6.89 19.45 -11.02
N LEU A 67 8.08 18.96 -11.37
CA LEU A 67 8.95 19.55 -12.40
C LEU A 67 8.34 19.44 -13.80
N ILE A 68 7.57 18.38 -14.08
CA ILE A 68 6.82 18.23 -15.33
C ILE A 68 5.46 18.96 -15.32
N GLY A 69 5.19 19.79 -14.30
CA GLY A 69 4.01 20.65 -14.24
C GLY A 69 2.83 20.10 -13.45
N GLY A 70 2.96 18.94 -12.80
CA GLY A 70 1.89 18.32 -12.02
C GLY A 70 1.40 19.20 -10.86
N LYS A 71 0.06 19.29 -10.69
CA LYS A 71 -0.63 20.06 -9.65
C LYS A 71 -1.55 19.16 -8.84
N ASN A 72 -1.97 19.61 -7.66
CA ASN A 72 -2.90 18.91 -6.77
C ASN A 72 -2.45 17.48 -6.38
N ILE A 73 -1.14 17.25 -6.35
CA ILE A 73 -0.56 15.96 -5.94
C ILE A 73 -0.54 15.90 -4.41
N LYS A 74 -1.16 14.87 -3.83
CA LYS A 74 -1.12 14.64 -2.38
C LYS A 74 0.31 14.54 -1.86
N THR A 75 0.52 15.18 -0.72
CA THR A 75 1.77 15.19 0.06
C THR A 75 1.79 14.06 1.08
N PHE A 76 2.96 13.78 1.66
CA PHE A 76 3.10 12.78 2.71
C PHE A 76 2.11 12.97 3.88
N SER A 77 1.85 14.22 4.29
CA SER A 77 0.95 14.53 5.39
C SER A 77 -0.49 14.09 5.14
N ASP A 78 -0.92 14.00 3.88
CA ASP A 78 -2.27 13.56 3.51
C ASP A 78 -2.50 12.06 3.78
N PHE A 79 -1.41 11.31 4.06
CA PHE A 79 -1.44 9.88 4.39
C PHE A 79 -1.20 9.62 5.88
N LEU A 80 -0.91 10.66 6.67
CA LEU A 80 -0.78 10.54 8.12
C LEU A 80 -2.17 10.66 8.78
N PRO A 81 -2.46 9.86 9.82
CA PRO A 81 -3.68 10.05 10.60
C PRO A 81 -3.61 11.39 11.35
N GLU A 82 -4.78 12.01 11.56
CA GLU A 82 -4.87 13.21 12.37
C GLU A 82 -4.39 12.94 13.80
N ARG A 83 -3.62 13.88 14.37
CA ARG A 83 -3.10 13.72 15.74
C ARG A 83 -4.24 13.61 16.76
N SER A 84 -5.33 14.35 16.56
CA SER A 84 -6.58 14.32 17.34
C SER A 84 -7.24 12.93 17.38
N SER A 85 -7.00 12.07 16.38
CA SER A 85 -7.58 10.73 16.33
C SER A 85 -6.92 9.72 17.28
N HIS A 86 -5.75 10.05 17.83
CA HIS A 86 -5.07 9.20 18.80
C HIS A 86 -5.81 9.21 20.14
N ARG A 87 -6.29 8.04 20.56
CA ARG A 87 -7.15 7.90 21.74
C ARG A 87 -6.41 7.93 23.07
N TYR A 88 -5.12 7.60 23.06
CA TYR A 88 -4.31 7.44 24.26
C TYR A 88 -3.11 8.37 24.24
N ASP A 89 -2.72 8.82 25.42
CA ASP A 89 -1.51 9.59 25.68
C ASP A 89 -0.60 8.86 26.69
N LEU A 90 0.56 9.43 27.01
CA LEU A 90 1.51 8.77 27.91
C LEU A 90 0.93 8.51 29.33
N LYS A 91 -0.14 9.23 29.73
CA LYS A 91 -0.81 9.04 31.02
C LYS A 91 -1.82 7.89 30.96
N SER A 92 -2.61 7.83 29.91
CA SER A 92 -3.75 6.89 29.71
C SER A 92 -3.39 5.62 28.93
N GLN A 93 -2.20 5.55 28.33
CA GLN A 93 -1.76 4.42 27.51
C GLN A 93 -1.87 3.08 28.25
N ILE A 94 -2.60 2.16 27.64
CA ILE A 94 -2.70 0.77 28.08
C ILE A 94 -1.42 0.00 27.75
N THR A 95 -1.07 -0.95 28.61
CA THR A 95 0.11 -1.82 28.44
C THR A 95 -0.30 -3.28 28.64
N MET A 96 0.50 -4.20 28.13
CA MET A 96 0.23 -5.63 28.30
C MET A 96 0.77 -6.11 29.65
N HIS A 97 0.04 -6.99 30.32
CA HIS A 97 0.59 -7.79 31.41
C HIS A 97 1.55 -8.83 30.81
N GLY A 98 2.85 -8.60 30.96
CA GLY A 98 3.87 -9.47 30.38
C GLY A 98 4.15 -10.69 31.26
N SER A 99 4.31 -11.85 30.64
CA SER A 99 4.84 -13.05 31.31
C SER A 99 6.34 -12.96 31.64
N PHE A 100 7.03 -11.93 31.13
CA PHE A 100 8.45 -11.68 31.30
C PHE A 100 8.72 -10.20 31.61
N LYS A 101 9.43 -9.91 32.71
CA LYS A 101 9.61 -8.56 33.26
C LYS A 101 10.33 -7.56 32.35
N ALA A 102 11.22 -8.01 31.45
CA ALA A 102 11.92 -7.11 30.53
C ALA A 102 11.18 -6.89 29.19
N SER A 103 9.92 -7.33 29.09
CA SER A 103 9.11 -7.13 27.89
C SER A 103 8.78 -5.65 27.68
N LEU A 104 9.23 -5.08 26.55
CA LEU A 104 8.92 -3.70 26.16
C LEU A 104 7.41 -3.42 26.07
N ALA A 105 6.59 -4.44 25.82
CA ALA A 105 5.12 -4.33 25.83
C ALA A 105 4.51 -3.91 27.18
N GLN A 106 5.29 -3.92 28.27
CA GLN A 106 4.88 -3.39 29.58
C GLN A 106 5.13 -1.87 29.72
N SER A 107 5.79 -1.24 28.74
CA SER A 107 6.10 0.19 28.76
C SER A 107 5.06 1.02 28.01
N LYS A 108 4.54 2.08 28.64
CA LYS A 108 3.65 3.06 27.97
C LYS A 108 4.37 3.79 26.84
N LEU A 109 5.64 4.15 27.05
CA LEU A 109 6.43 4.85 26.03
C LEU A 109 6.61 3.99 24.78
N TYR A 110 6.84 2.69 24.95
CA TYR A 110 6.93 1.76 23.82
C TYR A 110 5.67 1.81 22.95
N TRP A 111 4.48 1.73 23.56
CA TRP A 111 3.23 1.80 22.82
C TRP A 111 2.99 3.17 22.18
N ILE A 112 3.27 4.26 22.89
CA ILE A 112 3.13 5.61 22.32
C ILE A 112 4.02 5.76 21.08
N LEU A 113 5.32 5.43 21.15
CA LEU A 113 6.22 5.55 20.01
C LEU A 113 5.79 4.66 18.83
N ASN A 114 5.27 3.46 19.09
CA ASN A 114 4.76 2.60 18.04
C ASN A 114 3.47 3.14 17.41
N CYS A 115 2.52 3.58 18.24
CA CYS A 115 1.18 3.94 17.80
C CYS A 115 1.09 5.36 17.23
N THR A 116 1.99 6.29 17.61
CA THR A 116 1.95 7.68 17.14
C THR A 116 3.03 8.01 16.13
N TRP A 117 4.10 7.21 16.07
CA TRP A 117 5.22 7.45 15.16
C TRP A 117 5.48 6.28 14.24
N TYR A 118 6.02 5.16 14.75
CA TYR A 118 6.54 4.10 13.88
C TYR A 118 5.47 3.52 12.95
N CYS A 119 4.34 3.03 13.47
CA CYS A 119 3.31 2.41 12.64
C CYS A 119 2.66 3.43 11.67
N PRO A 120 2.15 4.61 12.12
CA PRO A 120 1.54 5.58 11.22
C PRO A 120 2.50 6.08 10.13
N VAL A 121 3.73 6.44 10.50
CA VAL A 121 4.72 6.98 9.55
C VAL A 121 5.14 5.92 8.55
N SER A 122 5.35 4.67 8.99
CA SER A 122 5.73 3.57 8.09
C SER A 122 4.62 3.26 7.08
N VAL A 123 3.36 3.14 7.54
CA VAL A 123 2.22 2.92 6.63
C VAL A 123 2.10 4.10 5.66
N ALA A 124 2.09 5.32 6.17
CA ALA A 124 1.93 6.52 5.35
C ALA A 124 3.00 6.66 4.27
N VAL A 125 4.28 6.37 4.58
CA VAL A 125 5.35 6.55 3.58
C VAL A 125 5.25 5.51 2.46
N PHE A 126 4.90 4.26 2.78
CA PHE A 126 4.69 3.24 1.75
C PHE A 126 3.45 3.51 0.91
N GLU A 127 2.33 3.93 1.52
CA GLU A 127 1.12 4.30 0.79
C GLU A 127 1.33 5.53 -0.08
N TRP A 128 2.00 6.56 0.44
CA TRP A 128 2.32 7.77 -0.31
C TRP A 128 3.27 7.46 -1.48
N HIS A 129 4.30 6.65 -1.25
CA HIS A 129 5.21 6.21 -2.32
C HIS A 129 4.47 5.40 -3.39
N ALA A 130 3.60 4.46 -3.00
CA ALA A 130 2.79 3.70 -3.95
C ALA A 130 1.87 4.63 -4.75
N TYR A 131 1.25 5.62 -4.12
CA TYR A 131 0.46 6.64 -4.80
C TYR A 131 1.30 7.44 -5.82
N MET A 132 2.52 7.87 -5.47
CA MET A 132 3.43 8.55 -6.40
C MET A 132 3.73 7.69 -7.63
N VAL A 133 4.12 6.42 -7.42
CA VAL A 133 4.47 5.52 -8.52
C VAL A 133 3.24 5.20 -9.38
N LYS A 134 2.05 5.06 -8.79
CA LYS A 134 0.80 4.90 -9.54
C LYS A 134 0.50 6.11 -10.44
N ILE A 135 0.73 7.35 -9.96
CA ILE A 135 0.57 8.55 -10.80
C ILE A 135 1.54 8.51 -11.98
N VAL A 136 2.82 8.21 -11.71
CA VAL A 136 3.84 8.10 -12.78
C VAL A 136 3.44 7.02 -13.79
N GLU A 137 2.96 5.88 -13.32
CA GLU A 137 2.51 4.80 -14.17
C GLU A 137 1.28 5.19 -15.01
N ASN A 138 0.31 5.89 -14.43
CA ASN A 138 -0.83 6.42 -15.18
C ASN A 138 -0.41 7.49 -16.20
N TRP A 139 0.60 8.30 -15.88
CA TRP A 139 1.08 9.34 -16.78
C TRP A 139 1.94 8.78 -17.92
N TRP A 140 2.89 7.90 -17.63
CA TRP A 140 3.86 7.39 -18.60
C TRP A 140 3.37 6.17 -19.37
N CYS A 141 2.60 5.30 -18.71
CA CYS A 141 2.20 3.98 -19.21
C CYS A 141 0.68 3.81 -19.10
N PRO A 142 -0.14 4.52 -19.88
CA PRO A 142 -1.61 4.51 -19.79
C PRO A 142 -2.24 3.24 -20.41
N PHE A 143 -1.63 2.08 -20.19
CA PHE A 143 -2.07 0.80 -20.77
C PHE A 143 -2.77 -0.05 -19.71
N THR A 144 -3.95 -0.55 -20.06
CA THR A 144 -4.82 -1.31 -19.17
C THR A 144 -4.23 -2.67 -18.86
N HIS A 145 -4.22 -3.04 -17.58
CA HIS A 145 -3.96 -4.40 -17.11
C HIS A 145 -4.69 -4.66 -15.78
N GLU A 146 -4.74 -5.92 -15.36
CA GLU A 146 -5.55 -6.43 -14.23
C GLU A 146 -5.42 -5.61 -12.93
N LYS A 147 -4.28 -4.95 -12.69
CA LYS A 147 -4.02 -4.21 -11.44
C LYS A 147 -4.40 -2.72 -11.50
N LYS A 148 -4.61 -2.17 -12.69
CA LYS A 148 -4.92 -0.74 -12.86
C LYS A 148 -6.32 -0.35 -12.40
N GLU A 149 -7.25 -1.29 -12.35
CA GLU A 149 -8.60 -1.04 -11.79
C GLU A 149 -8.53 -0.53 -10.33
N GLY A 150 -7.48 -0.93 -9.58
CA GLY A 150 -7.23 -0.46 -8.21
C GLY A 150 -6.51 0.90 -8.10
N TYR A 151 -6.36 1.64 -9.20
CA TYR A 151 -5.62 2.91 -9.24
C TYR A 151 -6.54 4.14 -9.16
N SER A 152 -7.81 3.94 -8.78
CA SER A 152 -8.80 5.01 -8.61
C SER A 152 -8.36 6.13 -7.66
N ASN A 153 -7.45 5.84 -6.72
CA ASN A 153 -6.88 6.83 -5.81
C ASN A 153 -5.77 7.70 -6.44
N ALA A 154 -5.35 7.40 -7.68
CA ALA A 154 -4.23 8.01 -8.41
C ALA A 154 -4.64 8.44 -9.83
N LYS A 155 -5.89 8.87 -10.00
CA LYS A 155 -6.36 9.42 -11.29
C LYS A 155 -5.57 10.66 -11.69
N ILE A 156 -5.39 10.84 -12.99
CA ILE A 156 -4.80 12.04 -13.60
C ILE A 156 -5.72 12.58 -14.69
N ASP A 157 -5.55 13.87 -15.00
CA ASP A 157 -6.26 14.56 -16.07
C ASP A 157 -5.89 14.00 -17.45
N GLN A 158 -4.59 13.84 -17.71
CA GLN A 158 -4.12 13.43 -19.03
C GLN A 158 -2.77 12.73 -18.94
N SER A 159 -2.66 11.51 -19.49
CA SER A 159 -1.37 10.83 -19.64
C SER A 159 -0.50 11.47 -20.73
N PHE A 160 0.80 11.18 -20.74
CA PHE A 160 1.77 11.60 -21.75
C PHE A 160 1.30 11.35 -23.21
N TRP A 161 0.74 10.16 -23.48
CA TRP A 161 0.29 9.76 -24.83
C TRP A 161 -0.94 10.53 -25.32
N HIS A 162 -1.68 11.15 -24.40
CA HIS A 162 -2.87 11.90 -24.73
C HIS A 162 -2.56 13.36 -25.08
N ILE A 163 -1.33 13.84 -24.83
CA ILE A 163 -0.92 15.24 -25.04
C ILE A 163 -0.95 15.61 -26.53
N TYR A 164 -0.48 14.70 -27.39
CA TYR A 164 -0.36 14.94 -28.83
C TYR A 164 -1.42 14.12 -29.59
N PRO A 165 -2.26 14.75 -30.43
CA PRO A 165 -3.34 14.05 -31.16
C PRO A 165 -2.85 12.86 -31.99
N GLU A 166 -1.67 12.98 -32.60
CA GLU A 166 -1.05 11.94 -33.42
C GLU A 166 -0.62 10.70 -32.64
N ASP A 167 -0.26 10.86 -31.35
CA ASP A 167 0.09 9.74 -30.47
C ASP A 167 -1.15 9.16 -29.82
N ASN A 168 -2.10 10.01 -29.44
CA ASN A 168 -3.41 9.62 -28.90
C ASN A 168 -4.16 8.70 -29.89
N ALA A 169 -4.10 9.01 -31.19
CA ALA A 169 -4.71 8.17 -32.23
C ALA A 169 -4.12 6.76 -32.36
N LYS A 170 -2.94 6.49 -31.78
CA LYS A 170 -2.29 5.17 -31.79
C LYS A 170 -2.76 4.25 -30.67
N LEU A 171 -3.41 4.80 -29.64
CA LEU A 171 -3.85 4.05 -28.47
C LEU A 171 -5.02 3.11 -28.81
N ASP A 172 -5.04 1.94 -28.16
CA ASP A 172 -6.23 1.10 -28.14
C ASP A 172 -7.41 1.90 -27.53
N PRO A 173 -8.64 1.75 -28.03
CA PRO A 173 -9.79 2.48 -27.47
C PRO A 173 -9.95 2.31 -25.96
N ALA A 174 -9.65 1.13 -25.39
CA ALA A 174 -9.75 0.90 -23.96
C ALA A 174 -8.73 1.70 -23.13
N ASP A 175 -7.58 2.02 -23.73
CA ASP A 175 -6.52 2.83 -23.12
C ASP A 175 -6.73 4.31 -23.39
N ARG A 176 -7.25 4.64 -24.56
CA ARG A 176 -7.58 6.00 -24.95
C ARG A 176 -8.72 6.58 -24.13
N ASP A 177 -9.78 5.80 -23.96
CA ASP A 177 -11.05 6.26 -23.42
C ASP A 177 -11.19 5.85 -21.93
N ASN A 178 -10.07 5.78 -21.19
CA ASN A 178 -10.05 5.36 -19.79
C ASN A 178 -10.09 6.55 -18.81
N PRO A 179 -11.07 6.62 -17.90
CA PRO A 179 -11.23 7.76 -16.97
C PRO A 179 -10.18 7.80 -15.85
N ILE A 180 -9.30 6.81 -15.73
CA ILE A 180 -8.22 6.84 -14.73
C ILE A 180 -7.10 7.79 -15.17
N TRP A 181 -6.84 7.92 -16.47
CA TRP A 181 -5.72 8.73 -16.99
C TRP A 181 -6.10 9.63 -18.16
N ASN A 182 -7.40 9.79 -18.40
CA ASN A 182 -7.96 10.76 -19.35
C ASN A 182 -9.30 11.27 -18.83
N GLU A 183 -9.34 12.51 -18.34
CA GLU A 183 -10.55 13.15 -17.82
C GLU A 183 -11.66 13.33 -18.86
N ASN A 184 -11.30 13.39 -20.15
CA ASN A 184 -12.29 13.53 -21.22
C ASN A 184 -13.14 12.28 -21.42
N ALA A 185 -12.72 11.14 -20.87
CA ALA A 185 -13.49 9.90 -20.87
C ALA A 185 -14.60 9.85 -19.80
N GLU A 186 -14.66 10.83 -18.88
CA GLU A 186 -15.74 10.93 -17.88
C GLU A 186 -17.01 11.61 -18.43
N LYS A 187 -17.01 12.02 -19.70
CA LYS A 187 -18.09 12.77 -20.37
C LYS A 187 -19.11 11.87 -21.09
#